data_AF-A0A7W0ZKI1-F1
#
_entry.id   AF-A0A7W0ZKI1-F1
#
_cell.length_a   1.000
_cell.length_b   1.000
_cell.length_c   1.000
_cell.angle_alpha   90.00
_cell.angle_beta   90.00
_cell.angle_gamma   90.00
#
_symmetry.space_group_name_H-M   'P 1'
#
loop_
_entity.id
_entity.type
_entity.pdbx_description
1 polymer ?
#
loop_
_entity_poly.entity_id
_entity_poly.type
_entity_poly.pdbx_seq_one_letter_code
_entity_poly.pdbx_strand_id
1 'polypeptide(L)'
;MKKHINLVRLAIVAAFALIYFVAVTPTARTYPPFQQKAKALGYPANDCSYCHVNAAGGQPYNARGTWLTQQKEKRSANVVDVSWLKEYKATANGGAKSKAGGRKSKKKAA
;
A
#
# COMPACT_ATOMS: atom_id res chain seq x y z
N MET A 1 -7.06 -58.12 -3.20
CA MET A 1 -7.98 -57.21 -2.47
C MET A 1 -7.26 -56.21 -1.57
N LYS A 2 -6.45 -56.61 -0.57
CA LYS A 2 -5.74 -55.68 0.34
C LYS A 2 -4.85 -54.62 -0.36
N LYS A 3 -4.16 -54.98 -1.45
CA LYS A 3 -3.33 -54.05 -2.24
C LYS A 3 -4.14 -52.92 -2.89
N HIS A 4 -5.33 -53.23 -3.41
CA HIS A 4 -6.23 -52.23 -4.02
C HIS A 4 -6.82 -51.29 -2.98
N ILE A 5 -7.15 -51.81 -1.78
CA ILE A 5 -7.62 -51.00 -0.66
C ILE A 5 -6.53 -50.03 -0.18
N ASN A 6 -5.27 -50.46 -0.16
CA ASN A 6 -4.14 -49.59 0.21
C ASN A 6 -3.84 -48.54 -0.87
N LEU A 7 -3.98 -48.88 -2.15
CA LEU A 7 -3.85 -47.92 -3.26
C LEU A 7 -4.96 -46.87 -3.25
N VAL A 8 -6.21 -47.26 -2.97
CA VAL A 8 -7.34 -46.33 -2.86
C VAL A 8 -7.17 -45.39 -1.67
N ARG A 9 -6.70 -45.88 -0.52
CA ARG A 9 -6.40 -45.03 0.65
C ARG A 9 -5.27 -44.05 0.37
N LEU A 10 -4.20 -44.48 -0.32
CA LEU A 10 -3.11 -43.62 -0.74
C LEU A 10 -3.59 -42.52 -1.70
N ALA A 11 -4.45 -42.86 -2.66
CA ALA A 11 -5.03 -41.88 -3.58
C ALA A 11 -5.92 -40.85 -2.87
N ILE A 12 -6.71 -41.28 -1.88
CA ILE A 12 -7.55 -40.39 -1.07
C ILE A 12 -6.68 -39.44 -0.24
N VAL A 13 -5.66 -39.94 0.46
CA VAL A 13 -4.74 -39.11 1.24
C VAL A 13 -3.99 -38.12 0.34
N ALA A 14 -3.53 -38.56 -0.83
CA ALA A 14 -2.87 -37.70 -1.80
C ALA A 14 -3.82 -36.59 -2.33
N ALA A 15 -5.08 -36.91 -2.60
CA ALA A 15 -6.07 -35.93 -3.03
C ALA A 15 -6.35 -34.88 -1.95
N PHE A 16 -6.52 -35.29 -0.69
CA PHE A 16 -6.70 -34.37 0.43
C PHE A 16 -5.44 -33.51 0.68
N ALA A 17 -4.25 -34.09 0.57
CA ALA A 17 -2.99 -33.36 0.69
C ALA A 17 -2.84 -32.30 -0.42
N LEU A 18 -3.28 -32.62 -1.64
CA LEU A 18 -3.20 -31.71 -2.78
C LEU A 18 -4.22 -30.56 -2.69
N ILE A 19 -5.44 -30.84 -2.20
CA ILE A 19 -6.46 -29.82 -1.91
C ILE A 19 -5.98 -28.90 -0.77
N TYR A 20 -5.39 -29.47 0.30
CA TYR A 20 -4.82 -28.69 1.39
C TYR A 20 -3.69 -27.77 0.89
N PHE A 21 -2.83 -28.26 0.01
CA PHE A 21 -1.73 -27.48 -0.56
C PHE A 21 -2.22 -26.28 -1.37
N VAL A 22 -3.31 -26.43 -2.14
CA VAL A 22 -3.93 -25.31 -2.89
C VAL A 22 -4.59 -24.32 -1.94
N ALA A 23 -5.31 -24.79 -0.93
CA ALA A 23 -6.04 -23.96 0.03
C ALA A 23 -5.12 -23.10 0.93
N VAL A 24 -3.90 -23.57 1.19
CA VAL A 24 -2.92 -22.85 2.04
C VAL A 24 -2.08 -21.85 1.23
N THR A 25 -2.27 -21.72 -0.09
CA THR A 25 -1.58 -20.67 -0.84
C THR A 25 -2.07 -19.29 -0.39
N PRO A 26 -1.22 -18.45 0.25
CA PRO A 26 -1.64 -17.12 0.64
C PRO A 26 -1.85 -16.30 -0.63
N THR A 27 -3.10 -16.04 -0.99
CA THR A 27 -3.42 -15.06 -2.04
C THR A 27 -3.11 -13.68 -1.49
N ALA A 28 -1.85 -13.27 -1.62
CA ALA A 28 -1.37 -11.94 -1.27
C ALA A 28 -1.96 -10.91 -2.23
N ARG A 29 -3.26 -10.61 -2.10
CA ARG A 29 -3.79 -9.31 -2.53
C ARG A 29 -3.43 -8.31 -1.44
N THR A 30 -2.16 -7.93 -1.45
CA THR A 30 -1.55 -6.89 -0.61
C THR A 30 -2.10 -5.52 -1.00
N TYR A 31 -3.42 -5.32 -0.86
CA TYR A 31 -3.94 -3.98 -0.72
C TYR A 31 -3.42 -3.45 0.61
N PRO A 32 -2.62 -2.37 0.62
CA PRO A 32 -2.18 -1.78 1.87
C PRO A 32 -3.43 -1.38 2.67
N PRO A 33 -3.44 -1.54 4.00
CA PRO A 33 -4.61 -1.25 4.84
C PRO A 33 -5.18 0.16 4.61
N PHE A 34 -4.36 1.09 4.11
CA PHE A 34 -4.76 2.46 3.76
C PHE A 34 -5.69 2.55 2.54
N GLN A 35 -5.51 1.74 1.50
CA GLN A 35 -6.38 1.81 0.30
C GLN A 35 -7.78 1.28 0.62
N GLN A 36 -7.87 0.19 1.38
CA GLN A 36 -9.15 -0.34 1.84
C GLN A 36 -9.89 0.67 2.72
N LYS A 37 -9.19 1.30 3.67
CA LYS A 37 -9.76 2.37 4.51
C LYS A 37 -10.20 3.57 3.68
N ALA A 38 -9.41 4.00 2.69
CA ALA A 38 -9.76 5.10 1.81
C ALA A 38 -11.06 4.80 1.03
N LYS A 39 -11.16 3.60 0.46
CA LYS A 39 -12.37 3.14 -0.24
C LYS A 39 -13.59 3.05 0.69
N ALA A 40 -13.41 2.53 1.89
CA ALA A 40 -14.48 2.44 2.89
C ALA A 40 -15.00 3.82 3.33
N LEU A 41 -14.13 4.83 3.33
CA LEU A 41 -14.49 6.22 3.59
C LEU A 41 -15.01 6.98 2.35
N GLY A 42 -15.16 6.30 1.21
CA GLY A 42 -15.68 6.88 -0.02
C GLY A 42 -14.68 7.71 -0.84
N TYR A 43 -13.39 7.66 -0.53
CA TYR A 43 -12.37 8.34 -1.33
C TYR A 43 -12.09 7.55 -2.62
N PRO A 44 -11.85 8.22 -3.77
CA PRO A 44 -11.52 7.58 -5.06
C PRO A 44 -10.06 7.09 -5.11
N ALA A 45 -9.58 6.45 -4.03
CA ALA A 45 -8.24 5.91 -3.90
C ALA A 45 -8.13 4.52 -4.53
N ASN A 46 -8.20 4.47 -5.86
CA ASN A 46 -8.22 3.21 -6.60
C ASN A 46 -6.82 2.57 -6.75
N ASP A 47 -5.76 3.36 -6.58
CA ASP A 47 -4.38 2.93 -6.75
C ASP A 47 -3.43 3.72 -5.81
N CYS A 48 -2.15 3.35 -5.83
CA CYS A 48 -1.12 3.98 -5.02
C CYS A 48 -0.87 5.45 -5.41
N SER A 49 -1.09 5.84 -6.66
CA SER A 49 -0.87 7.21 -7.14
C SER A 49 -1.82 8.23 -6.48
N TYR A 50 -2.88 7.75 -5.82
CA TYR A 50 -3.73 8.60 -5.00
C TYR A 50 -2.97 9.30 -3.87
N CYS A 51 -1.97 8.66 -3.25
CA CYS A 51 -1.15 9.26 -2.19
C CYS A 51 0.33 9.39 -2.56
N HIS A 52 0.78 8.61 -3.53
CA HIS A 52 2.17 8.56 -3.97
C HIS A 52 2.33 9.23 -5.33
N VAL A 53 3.55 9.60 -5.69
CA VAL A 53 3.84 10.05 -7.06
C VAL A 53 3.91 8.84 -8.00
N ASN A 54 4.43 7.72 -7.50
CA ASN A 54 4.60 6.49 -8.29
C ASN A 54 3.39 5.56 -8.13
N ALA A 55 2.96 4.94 -9.24
CA ALA A 55 1.89 3.94 -9.24
C ALA A 55 2.26 2.66 -8.46
N ALA A 56 3.55 2.37 -8.30
CA ALA A 56 4.04 1.29 -7.44
C ALA A 56 3.95 1.61 -5.93
N GLY A 57 3.66 2.87 -5.57
CA GLY A 57 3.71 3.34 -4.19
C GLY A 57 5.13 3.72 -3.74
N GLY A 58 5.33 3.79 -2.42
CA GLY A 58 6.59 4.22 -1.82
C GLY A 58 6.87 5.72 -1.95
N GLN A 59 7.99 6.19 -1.41
CA GLN A 59 8.38 7.59 -1.63
C GLN A 59 8.76 7.82 -3.11
N PRO A 60 8.51 9.02 -3.66
CA PRO A 60 7.98 10.22 -3.00
C PRO A 60 6.44 10.29 -2.93
N TYR A 61 5.92 11.06 -1.97
CA TYR A 61 4.50 11.31 -1.79
C TYR A 61 4.03 12.52 -2.63
N ASN A 62 2.79 12.49 -3.10
CA ASN A 62 2.16 13.67 -3.70
C ASN A 62 1.75 14.68 -2.61
N ALA A 63 1.10 15.80 -2.98
CA ALA A 63 0.69 16.82 -2.00
C ALA A 63 -0.25 16.27 -0.91
N ARG A 64 -1.15 15.35 -1.27
CA ARG A 64 -2.07 14.69 -0.35
C ARG A 64 -1.34 13.75 0.62
N GLY A 65 -0.49 12.86 0.10
CA GLY A 65 0.29 11.94 0.93
C GLY A 65 1.29 12.67 1.85
N THR A 66 1.88 13.75 1.35
CA THR A 66 2.75 14.63 2.13
C THR A 66 1.98 15.31 3.26
N TRP A 67 0.80 15.85 2.98
CA TRP A 67 -0.07 16.45 3.99
C TRP A 67 -0.44 15.44 5.09
N LEU A 68 -0.81 14.21 4.72
CA LEU A 68 -1.12 13.14 5.68
C LEU A 68 0.08 12.77 6.56
N THR A 69 1.29 12.79 6.01
CA THR A 69 2.52 12.54 6.76
C THR A 69 2.76 13.65 7.78
N GLN A 70 2.54 14.91 7.40
CA GLN A 70 2.61 16.05 8.32
C GLN A 70 1.54 15.98 9.42
N GLN A 71 0.33 15.49 9.11
CA GLN A 71 -0.71 15.28 10.12
C GLN A 71 -0.33 14.20 11.12
N LYS A 72 0.31 13.12 10.68
CA LYS A 72 0.85 12.09 11.57
C LYS A 72 1.81 12.70 12.58
N GLU A 73 2.75 13.52 12.11
CA GLU A 73 3.72 14.22 12.97
C GLU A 73 3.04 15.20 13.92
N LYS A 74 2.13 16.05 13.43
CA LYS A 74 1.38 17.03 14.24
C LYS A 74 0.54 16.38 15.34
N ARG A 75 0.00 15.20 15.06
CA ARG A 75 -0.84 14.44 15.99
C ARG A 75 -0.03 13.45 16.83
N SER A 76 1.29 13.40 16.65
CA SER A 76 2.19 12.40 17.26
C SER A 76 1.65 10.97 17.12
N ALA A 77 1.02 10.67 15.99
CA ALA A 77 0.39 9.39 15.75
C ALA A 77 1.43 8.36 15.28
N ASN A 78 1.27 7.10 15.69
CA ASN A 78 2.16 6.01 15.24
C ASN A 78 1.99 5.73 13.73
N VAL A 79 0.78 5.89 13.20
CA VAL A 79 0.41 5.56 11.83
C VAL A 79 -0.43 6.68 11.22
N VAL A 80 -0.30 6.90 9.91
CA VAL A 80 -1.16 7.82 9.15
C VAL A 80 -2.60 7.31 9.16
N ASP A 81 -3.57 8.19 9.38
CA ASP A 81 -5.00 7.87 9.25
C ASP A 81 -5.63 8.62 8.07
N VAL A 82 -6.27 7.85 7.19
CA VAL A 82 -6.95 8.37 6.00
C VAL A 82 -8.20 9.18 6.36
N SER A 83 -8.78 8.95 7.56
CA SER A 83 -9.92 9.73 8.05
C SER A 83 -9.62 11.23 8.14
N TRP A 84 -8.34 11.61 8.30
CA TRP A 84 -7.92 13.00 8.34
C TRP A 84 -8.14 13.73 7.01
N LEU A 85 -8.22 13.02 5.87
CA LEU A 85 -8.46 13.64 4.56
C LEU A 85 -9.73 14.49 4.48
N LYS A 86 -10.68 14.32 5.40
CA LYS A 86 -11.85 15.21 5.52
C LYS A 86 -11.48 16.67 5.79
N GLU A 87 -10.32 16.90 6.41
CA GLU A 87 -9.75 18.22 6.72
C GLU A 87 -8.80 18.70 5.61
N TYR A 88 -8.46 17.83 4.66
CA TYR A 88 -7.57 18.18 3.56
C TYR A 88 -8.30 19.09 2.56
N LYS A 89 -8.07 20.38 2.70
CA LYS A 89 -8.40 21.35 1.65
C LYS A 89 -7.31 21.25 0.60
N ALA A 90 -7.66 20.75 -0.57
CA ALA A 90 -6.83 20.88 -1.76
C ALA A 90 -6.74 22.37 -2.09
N THR A 91 -5.85 23.09 -1.41
CA THR A 91 -5.51 24.44 -1.82
C THR A 91 -4.96 24.30 -3.23
N ALA A 92 -5.29 25.24 -4.11
CA ALA A 92 -4.77 25.32 -5.48
C ALA A 92 -3.22 25.34 -5.58
N ASN A 93 -2.52 25.22 -4.45
CA ASN A 93 -1.09 25.08 -4.29
C ASN A 93 -0.62 23.62 -4.03
N GLY A 94 -1.50 22.62 -4.11
CA GLY A 94 -1.11 21.19 -4.09
C GLY A 94 -0.50 20.70 -5.41
N GLY A 95 -0.40 21.57 -6.43
CA GLY A 95 0.14 21.28 -7.76
C GLY A 95 1.45 21.99 -8.10
N ALA A 96 2.05 22.80 -7.22
CA ALA A 96 3.24 23.58 -7.57
C ALA A 96 4.36 23.45 -6.54
N LYS A 97 5.51 22.97 -7.02
CA LYS A 97 6.83 22.85 -6.38
C LYS A 97 7.15 21.48 -5.77
N SER A 98 7.31 20.51 -6.67
CA SER A 98 8.62 19.85 -6.77
C SER A 98 9.69 20.95 -6.74
N LYS A 99 10.22 21.28 -5.55
CA LYS A 99 11.53 21.93 -5.49
C LYS A 99 12.54 20.85 -5.85
N ALA A 100 12.75 20.67 -7.15
CA ALA A 100 14.05 20.32 -7.67
C ALA A 100 15.05 21.23 -6.95
N GLY A 101 15.87 20.62 -6.11
CA GLY A 101 16.87 21.29 -5.30
C GLY A 101 17.81 22.03 -6.22
N GLY A 102 17.60 23.35 -6.33
CA GLY A 102 18.63 24.27 -6.76
C GLY A 102 19.77 24.22 -5.76
N ARG A 103 20.74 23.33 -6.00
CA ARG A 103 22.09 23.45 -5.44
C ARG A 103 22.66 24.77 -5.96
N LYS A 104 22.48 25.86 -5.22
CA LYS A 104 23.45 26.96 -5.24
C LYS A 104 24.74 26.40 -4.67
N SER A 105 25.55 25.81 -5.55
CA SER A 105 26.96 25.55 -5.29
C SER A 105 27.63 26.91 -5.06
N LYS A 106 27.87 27.24 -3.79
CA LYS A 106 28.86 28.23 -3.41
C LYS A 106 30.21 27.77 -3.97
N LYS A 107 30.61 28.23 -5.15
CA LYS A 107 32.00 28.21 -5.56
C LYS A 107 32.61 29.55 -5.14
N LYS A 108 33.05 29.60 -3.88
CA LYS A 108 34.10 30.49 -3.40
C LYS A 108 35.39 30.01 -4.07
N ALA A 109 36.01 30.83 -4.89
CA ALA A 109 37.42 30.70 -5.22
C ALA A 109 37.96 32.13 -5.27
N ALA A 110 38.79 32.42 -4.27
CA ALA A 110 39.78 33.48 -4.34
C ALA A 110 40.87 33.09 -5.34
#